data_AF-A0A7Y8FZV5-F1
#
_entry.id   AF-A0A7Y8FZV5-F1
#
_cell.length_a   1.000
_cell.length_b   1.000
_cell.length_c   1.000
_cell.angle_alpha   90.00
_cell.angle_beta   90.00
_cell.angle_gamma   90.00
#
_symmetry.space_group_name_H-M   'P 1'
#
loop_
_entity.id
_entity.type
_entity.pdbx_description
1 polymer ?
#
loop_
_entity_poly.entity_id
_entity_poly.type
_entity_poly.pdbx_seq_one_letter_code
_entity_poly.pdbx_strand_id
1 'polypeptide(L)'
;MFQHSTQDDLYRSNDATDERLIKIERSWHKRAQIKLDSQRPDIQLDLQAPDFLEALLPFAHDPHYQNYPHALKLLILSAGWVIYNQKTIAIETEIICPSCIDLLQLGSRLSSASAATISETLADEAYHTLFSINMCELAITQRGMRIKWPELELTRHLSQAQATLSEADFKIYRLAFSLVSETFISDYLADLSDAPDIQPVFRHVVALHKKDELVHKHIFPLFVQQVVGDFTAQQTALFTRGIANSIRIFPMREISAWRIILPQLLEVFGDQSLLLPTQFTETGEADYSAMPEILSSIGIHPEAVLPELPVMSEPATTV
;
A
#
# COMPACT_ATOMS: atom_id res chain seq x y z
N MET A 1 12.88 31.23 42.86
CA MET A 1 13.76 31.57 41.73
C MET A 1 13.93 30.28 40.93
N PHE A 2 12.91 29.93 40.15
CA PHE A 2 12.88 28.68 39.38
C PHE A 2 13.59 28.96 38.05
N GLN A 3 14.79 28.41 37.90
CA GLN A 3 15.50 28.43 36.64
C GLN A 3 14.65 27.71 35.59
N HIS A 4 14.47 28.38 34.46
CA HIS A 4 13.95 27.82 33.23
C HIS A 4 14.77 26.57 32.88
N SER A 5 14.14 25.40 33.00
CA SER A 5 14.55 24.22 32.26
C SER A 5 14.30 24.54 30.78
N THR A 6 15.38 24.78 30.05
CA THR A 6 15.36 24.95 28.60
C THR A 6 14.93 23.64 27.96
N GLN A 7 14.06 23.75 26.96
CA GLN A 7 13.45 22.70 26.15
C GLN A 7 14.45 21.75 25.44
N ASP A 8 15.75 21.97 25.61
CA ASP A 8 16.87 21.25 25.00
C ASP A 8 17.32 19.99 25.76
N ASP A 9 16.96 19.84 27.05
CA ASP A 9 17.41 18.68 27.85
C ASP A 9 16.60 17.39 27.63
N LEU A 10 15.51 17.44 26.86
CA LEU A 10 14.68 16.27 26.50
C LEU A 10 15.14 15.54 25.23
N TYR A 11 16.17 16.04 24.53
CA TYR A 11 16.60 15.55 23.21
C TYR A 11 17.97 14.85 23.19
N ARG A 12 18.56 14.51 24.33
CA ARG A 12 19.82 13.75 24.34
C ARG A 12 19.56 12.25 24.09
N SER A 13 19.27 11.93 22.85
CA SER A 13 19.59 10.63 22.27
C SER A 13 20.82 10.80 21.38
N ASN A 14 21.86 10.01 21.66
CA ASN A 14 23.10 9.98 20.86
C ASN A 14 23.01 8.94 19.72
N ASP A 15 21.81 8.53 19.33
CA ASP A 15 21.59 7.59 18.22
C ASP A 15 21.31 8.34 16.92
N ALA A 16 22.07 8.04 15.87
CA ALA A 16 21.86 8.57 14.53
C ALA A 16 20.44 8.29 13.99
N THR A 17 19.76 7.26 14.50
CA THR A 17 18.37 6.94 14.21
C THR A 17 17.41 8.01 14.75
N ASP A 18 17.61 8.46 15.99
CA ASP A 18 16.76 9.47 16.62
C ASP A 18 16.94 10.85 15.99
N GLU A 19 18.17 11.22 15.58
CA GLU A 19 18.41 12.46 14.84
C GLU A 19 17.63 12.52 13.52
N ARG A 20 17.54 11.39 12.80
CA ARG A 20 16.75 11.28 11.56
C ARG A 20 15.26 11.46 11.84
N LEU A 21 14.73 10.79 12.86
CA LEU A 21 13.32 10.89 13.24
C LEU A 21 12.94 12.31 13.68
N ILE A 22 13.77 12.98 14.48
CA ILE A 22 13.55 14.38 14.90
C ILE A 22 13.44 15.31 13.68
N LYS A 23 14.30 15.13 12.67
CA LYS A 23 14.25 15.96 11.47
C LYS A 23 12.96 15.77 10.69
N ILE A 24 12.48 14.52 10.63
CA ILE A 24 11.24 14.14 9.93
C ILE A 24 10.02 14.71 10.65
N GLU A 25 9.90 14.49 11.96
CA GLU A 25 8.82 15.01 12.82
C GLU A 25 8.68 16.53 12.67
N ARG A 26 9.80 17.26 12.77
CA ARG A 26 9.81 18.73 12.63
C ARG A 26 9.28 19.23 11.28
N SER A 27 9.26 18.38 10.26
CA SER A 27 8.78 18.73 8.92
C SER A 27 7.33 18.31 8.66
N TRP A 28 6.74 17.42 9.49
CA TRP A 28 5.43 16.81 9.23
C TRP A 28 4.32 17.84 9.03
N HIS A 29 4.23 18.83 9.92
CA HIS A 29 3.21 19.89 9.85
C HIS A 29 3.22 20.72 8.55
N LYS A 30 4.32 20.70 7.78
CA LYS A 30 4.44 21.41 6.50
C LYS A 30 4.14 20.52 5.29
N ARG A 31 4.25 19.20 5.45
CA ARG A 31 4.16 18.22 4.35
C ARG A 31 2.86 17.41 4.37
N ALA A 32 2.31 17.10 5.54
CA ALA A 32 1.19 16.18 5.70
C ALA A 32 -0.06 16.65 4.96
N GLN A 33 -0.59 15.80 4.06
CA GLN A 33 -1.72 16.21 3.21
C GLN A 33 -3.00 16.45 4.02
N ILE A 34 -3.19 15.75 5.14
CA ILE A 34 -4.31 15.95 6.07
C ILE A 34 -4.45 17.40 6.58
N LYS A 35 -3.34 18.15 6.64
CA LYS A 35 -3.35 19.55 7.10
C LYS A 35 -3.57 20.55 5.97
N LEU A 36 -3.43 20.12 4.72
CA LEU A 36 -3.44 20.99 3.55
C LEU A 36 -4.77 20.94 2.78
N ASP A 37 -5.59 19.91 2.99
CA ASP A 37 -6.87 19.75 2.30
C ASP A 37 -8.07 19.91 3.26
N SER A 38 -8.68 21.09 3.23
CA SER A 38 -9.81 21.46 4.11
C SER A 38 -11.15 21.62 3.38
N GLN A 39 -11.25 21.33 2.08
CA GLN A 39 -12.49 21.53 1.32
C GLN A 39 -12.72 20.39 0.31
N ARG A 40 -13.88 19.73 0.39
CA ARG A 40 -14.33 18.77 -0.61
C ARG A 40 -15.11 19.51 -1.71
N PRO A 41 -14.52 19.77 -2.90
CA PRO A 41 -15.30 20.31 -4.01
C PRO A 41 -16.34 19.30 -4.47
N ASP A 42 -17.43 19.78 -5.07
CA ASP A 42 -18.34 18.93 -5.84
C ASP A 42 -17.61 18.50 -7.12
N ILE A 43 -17.14 17.25 -7.14
CA ILE A 43 -16.30 16.72 -8.23
C ILE A 43 -17.21 15.99 -9.21
N GLN A 44 -17.16 16.38 -10.48
CA GLN A 44 -17.79 15.65 -11.58
C GLN A 44 -16.71 14.99 -12.43
N LEU A 45 -16.82 13.67 -12.64
CA LEU A 45 -15.93 12.90 -13.49
C LEU A 45 -16.26 13.15 -14.96
N ASP A 46 -15.23 13.18 -15.80
CA ASP A 46 -15.44 13.11 -17.24
C ASP A 46 -15.83 11.66 -17.60
N LEU A 47 -17.07 11.45 -18.02
CA LEU A 47 -17.56 10.11 -18.34
C LEU A 47 -16.87 9.47 -19.56
N GLN A 48 -16.11 10.23 -20.36
CA GLN A 48 -15.33 9.72 -21.48
C GLN A 48 -13.86 9.48 -21.13
N ALA A 49 -13.37 9.98 -20.00
CA ALA A 49 -12.02 9.73 -19.53
C ALA A 49 -11.96 8.39 -18.76
N PRO A 50 -10.85 7.64 -18.85
CA PRO A 50 -10.63 6.45 -18.04
C PRO A 50 -10.34 6.80 -16.58
N ASP A 51 -10.81 5.93 -15.69
CA ASP A 51 -10.59 6.05 -14.24
C ASP A 51 -9.33 5.30 -13.77
N PHE A 52 -8.77 4.44 -14.64
CA PHE A 52 -7.65 3.55 -14.35
C PHE A 52 -6.86 3.24 -15.63
N LEU A 53 -5.70 2.58 -15.48
CA LEU A 53 -4.85 2.18 -16.59
C LEU A 53 -5.22 0.80 -17.16
N GLU A 54 -5.40 0.71 -18.48
CA GLU A 54 -5.68 -0.55 -19.18
C GLU A 54 -4.52 -1.54 -19.04
N ALA A 55 -3.27 -1.07 -19.06
CA ALA A 55 -2.07 -1.92 -18.93
C ALA A 55 -1.97 -2.67 -17.58
N LEU A 56 -2.65 -2.17 -16.54
CA LEU A 56 -2.67 -2.77 -15.21
C LEU A 56 -3.76 -3.85 -15.06
N LEU A 57 -4.68 -3.97 -16.03
CA LEU A 57 -5.68 -5.05 -16.00
C LEU A 57 -5.00 -6.40 -16.21
N PRO A 58 -5.34 -7.46 -15.47
CA PRO A 58 -4.71 -8.77 -15.64
C PRO A 58 -5.04 -9.43 -16.98
N PHE A 59 -6.10 -8.99 -17.66
CA PHE A 59 -6.57 -9.52 -18.95
C PHE A 59 -6.47 -8.48 -20.06
N ALA A 60 -5.61 -7.46 -19.91
CA ALA A 60 -5.47 -6.38 -20.89
C ALA A 60 -5.22 -6.89 -22.32
N HIS A 61 -4.51 -8.01 -22.48
CA HIS A 61 -4.20 -8.59 -23.78
C HIS A 61 -5.18 -9.68 -24.25
N ASP A 62 -6.23 -9.98 -23.48
CA ASP A 62 -7.20 -11.01 -23.84
C ASP A 62 -8.03 -10.58 -25.08
N PRO A 63 -8.21 -11.45 -26.09
CA PRO A 63 -8.95 -11.11 -27.30
C PRO A 63 -10.42 -10.71 -27.06
N HIS A 64 -11.09 -11.27 -26.05
CA HIS A 64 -12.46 -10.89 -25.74
C HIS A 64 -12.52 -9.46 -25.22
N TYR A 65 -11.65 -9.13 -24.26
CA TYR A 65 -11.55 -7.77 -23.73
C TYR A 65 -11.18 -6.73 -24.80
N GLN A 66 -10.25 -7.06 -25.70
CA GLN A 66 -9.84 -6.15 -26.78
C GLN A 66 -11.00 -5.77 -27.73
N ASN A 67 -11.98 -6.66 -27.89
CA ASN A 67 -13.16 -6.44 -28.73
C ASN A 67 -14.35 -5.80 -27.99
N TYR A 68 -14.22 -5.51 -26.69
CA TYR A 68 -15.31 -4.88 -25.93
C TYR A 68 -15.60 -3.45 -26.42
N PRO A 69 -16.88 -3.02 -26.39
CA PRO A 69 -17.24 -1.63 -26.64
C PRO A 69 -16.51 -0.68 -25.68
N HIS A 70 -16.15 0.51 -26.18
CA HIS A 70 -15.43 1.52 -25.40
C HIS A 70 -16.11 1.84 -24.05
N ALA A 71 -17.43 1.98 -24.05
CA ALA A 71 -18.19 2.26 -22.83
C ALA A 71 -18.05 1.14 -21.76
N LEU A 72 -17.99 -0.13 -22.18
CA LEU A 72 -17.73 -1.24 -21.26
C LEU A 72 -16.28 -1.22 -20.77
N LYS A 73 -15.31 -0.91 -21.64
CA LYS A 73 -13.91 -0.75 -21.21
C LYS A 73 -13.77 0.34 -20.15
N LEU A 74 -14.41 1.50 -20.30
CA LEU A 74 -14.40 2.56 -19.28
C LEU A 74 -15.02 2.10 -17.96
N LEU A 75 -16.14 1.36 -18.01
CA LEU A 75 -16.76 0.77 -16.81
C LEU A 75 -15.83 -0.23 -16.11
N ILE A 76 -15.14 -1.08 -16.87
CA ILE A 76 -14.13 -2.02 -16.36
C ILE A 76 -12.96 -1.27 -15.72
N LEU A 77 -12.46 -0.21 -16.37
CA LEU A 77 -11.39 0.62 -15.80
C LEU A 77 -11.85 1.29 -14.48
N SER A 78 -13.10 1.70 -14.41
CA SER A 78 -13.70 2.22 -13.16
C SER A 78 -13.69 1.17 -12.04
N ALA A 79 -13.97 -0.10 -12.37
CA ALA A 79 -13.84 -1.18 -11.40
C ALA A 79 -12.39 -1.48 -11.02
N GLY A 80 -11.45 -1.32 -11.96
CA GLY A 80 -10.01 -1.40 -11.68
C GLY A 80 -9.55 -0.35 -10.68
N TRP A 81 -10.02 0.89 -10.83
CA TRP A 81 -9.81 1.97 -9.85
C TRP A 81 -10.34 1.61 -8.46
N VAL A 82 -11.54 1.03 -8.37
CA VAL A 82 -12.12 0.62 -7.08
C VAL A 82 -11.32 -0.52 -6.45
N ILE A 83 -10.94 -1.55 -7.20
CA ILE A 83 -10.10 -2.66 -6.69
C ILE A 83 -8.77 -2.13 -6.17
N TYR A 84 -8.13 -1.22 -6.92
CA TYR A 84 -6.89 -0.56 -6.52
C TYR A 84 -7.03 0.11 -5.15
N ASN A 85 -8.05 0.95 -4.97
CA ASN A 85 -8.25 1.68 -3.74
C ASN A 85 -8.75 0.78 -2.59
N GLN A 86 -9.51 -0.27 -2.87
CA GLN A 86 -9.87 -1.28 -1.86
C GLN A 86 -8.62 -2.00 -1.34
N LYS A 87 -7.65 -2.29 -2.20
CA LYS A 87 -6.37 -2.86 -1.80
C LYS A 87 -5.57 -1.89 -0.92
N THR A 88 -5.52 -0.61 -1.30
CA THR A 88 -4.93 0.45 -0.48
C THR A 88 -5.60 0.54 0.90
N ILE A 89 -6.94 0.57 0.96
CA ILE A 89 -7.69 0.59 2.22
C ILE A 89 -7.33 -0.63 3.09
N ALA A 90 -7.25 -1.83 2.50
CA ALA A 90 -6.88 -3.04 3.22
C ALA A 90 -5.44 -2.96 3.76
N ILE A 91 -4.49 -2.46 2.96
CA ILE A 91 -3.11 -2.22 3.41
C ILE A 91 -3.10 -1.29 4.63
N GLU A 92 -3.76 -0.13 4.54
CA GLU A 92 -3.72 0.85 5.62
C GLU A 92 -4.41 0.34 6.89
N THR A 93 -5.59 -0.26 6.74
CA THR A 93 -6.45 -0.59 7.89
C THR A 93 -6.15 -1.94 8.52
N GLU A 94 -5.66 -2.92 7.76
CA GLU A 94 -5.39 -4.27 8.26
C GLU A 94 -3.91 -4.49 8.58
N ILE A 95 -3.01 -3.69 7.98
CA ILE A 95 -1.56 -3.88 8.06
C ILE A 95 -0.87 -2.69 8.74
N ILE A 96 -0.90 -1.50 8.13
CA ILE A 96 -0.05 -0.37 8.57
C ILE A 96 -0.54 0.25 9.88
N CYS A 97 -1.81 0.67 9.94
CA CYS A 97 -2.37 1.30 11.14
C CYS A 97 -2.24 0.39 12.37
N PRO A 98 -2.60 -0.91 12.30
CA PRO A 98 -2.44 -1.81 13.43
C PRO A 98 -0.97 -2.03 13.83
N SER A 99 -0.03 -2.10 12.88
CA SER A 99 1.40 -2.18 13.20
C SER A 99 1.91 -0.91 13.90
N CYS A 100 1.46 0.27 13.48
CA CYS A 100 1.77 1.53 14.17
C CYS A 100 1.25 1.52 15.61
N ILE A 101 0.02 1.04 15.82
CA ILE A 101 -0.56 0.90 17.16
C ILE A 101 0.25 -0.08 18.02
N ASP A 102 0.63 -1.24 17.48
CA ASP A 102 1.47 -2.21 18.18
C ASP A 102 2.85 -1.65 18.53
N LEU A 103 3.46 -0.87 17.64
CA LEU A 103 4.74 -0.19 17.90
C LEU A 103 4.59 0.86 19.01
N LEU A 104 3.50 1.63 19.04
CA LEU A 104 3.23 2.59 20.13
C LEU A 104 3.08 1.91 21.50
N GLN A 105 2.68 0.64 21.55
CA GLN A 105 2.59 -0.13 22.80
C GLN A 105 3.96 -0.43 23.43
N LEU A 106 5.07 -0.21 22.72
CA LEU A 106 6.42 -0.26 23.30
C LEU A 106 6.62 0.81 24.40
N GLY A 107 5.79 1.86 24.41
CA GLY A 107 5.69 2.81 25.51
C GLY A 107 7.01 3.50 25.81
N SER A 108 7.50 3.39 27.05
CA SER A 108 8.73 4.04 27.51
C SER A 108 10.01 3.56 26.81
N ARG A 109 9.94 2.50 26.00
CA ARG A 109 11.06 2.07 25.15
C ARG A 109 11.27 2.98 23.94
N LEU A 110 10.24 3.74 23.55
CA LEU A 110 10.31 4.69 22.45
C LEU A 110 10.92 6.00 22.92
N SER A 111 11.77 6.59 22.09
CA SER A 111 12.09 8.02 22.21
C SER A 111 10.83 8.86 21.94
N SER A 112 10.79 10.09 22.45
CA SER A 112 9.68 11.01 22.14
C SER A 112 9.54 11.26 20.64
N ALA A 113 10.66 11.27 19.91
CA ALA A 113 10.67 11.44 18.46
C ALA A 113 10.07 10.22 17.74
N SER A 114 10.40 9.00 18.19
CA SER A 114 9.82 7.77 17.65
C SER A 114 8.31 7.73 17.87
N ALA A 115 7.86 7.96 19.11
CA ALA A 115 6.43 7.96 19.42
C ALA A 115 5.64 9.01 18.62
N ALA A 116 6.20 10.21 18.44
CA ALA A 116 5.60 11.26 17.61
C ALA A 116 5.54 10.83 16.14
N THR A 117 6.64 10.37 15.55
CA THR A 117 6.70 9.99 14.14
C THR A 117 5.76 8.82 13.83
N ILE A 118 5.65 7.81 14.70
CA ILE A 118 4.70 6.70 14.53
C ILE A 118 3.25 7.22 14.59
N SER A 119 2.96 8.16 15.49
CA SER A 119 1.62 8.76 15.60
C SER A 119 1.26 9.61 14.38
N GLU A 120 2.26 10.29 13.79
CA GLU A 120 2.11 11.05 12.55
C GLU A 120 1.83 10.14 11.35
N THR A 121 2.61 9.07 11.18
CA THR A 121 2.34 8.03 10.16
C THR A 121 0.94 7.44 10.33
N LEU A 122 0.55 7.09 11.57
CA LEU A 122 -0.81 6.59 11.84
C LEU A 122 -1.92 7.60 11.42
N ALA A 123 -1.66 8.91 11.57
CA ALA A 123 -2.60 9.94 11.15
C ALA A 123 -2.66 10.10 9.62
N ASP A 124 -1.50 9.99 8.95
CA ASP A 124 -1.39 10.00 7.49
C ASP A 124 -2.19 8.80 6.90
N GLU A 125 -1.97 7.58 7.40
CA GLU A 125 -2.66 6.36 6.91
C GLU A 125 -4.18 6.36 7.12
N ALA A 126 -4.64 6.89 8.25
CA ALA A 126 -6.07 7.08 8.48
C ALA A 126 -6.69 8.05 7.46
N TYR A 127 -5.91 9.03 7.02
CA TYR A 127 -6.34 9.98 6.00
C TYR A 127 -6.28 9.41 4.58
N HIS A 128 -5.24 8.65 4.25
CA HIS A 128 -5.14 7.91 2.99
C HIS A 128 -6.32 6.93 2.81
N THR A 129 -6.71 6.27 3.91
CA THR A 129 -7.92 5.44 3.97
C THR A 129 -9.17 6.25 3.61
N LEU A 130 -9.36 7.41 4.24
CA LEU A 130 -10.52 8.27 4.00
C LEU A 130 -10.59 8.72 2.54
N PHE A 131 -9.46 9.12 1.94
CA PHE A 131 -9.41 9.48 0.54
C PHE A 131 -9.79 8.33 -0.37
N SER A 132 -9.19 7.16 -0.16
CA SER A 132 -9.45 5.96 -0.95
C SER A 132 -10.94 5.58 -0.91
N ILE A 133 -11.58 5.65 0.26
CA ILE A 133 -13.03 5.43 0.41
C ILE A 133 -13.84 6.44 -0.40
N ASN A 134 -13.54 7.73 -0.27
CA ASN A 134 -14.28 8.77 -1.00
C ASN A 134 -14.13 8.62 -2.52
N MET A 135 -12.95 8.22 -2.99
CA MET A 135 -12.70 8.05 -4.43
C MET A 135 -13.33 6.79 -5.01
N CYS A 136 -13.40 5.70 -4.23
CA CYS A 136 -14.22 4.55 -4.57
C CYS A 136 -15.68 4.96 -4.74
N GLU A 137 -16.25 5.64 -3.74
CA GLU A 137 -17.65 6.06 -3.76
C GLU A 137 -17.96 6.99 -4.94
N LEU A 138 -17.04 7.92 -5.24
CA LEU A 138 -17.16 8.82 -6.39
C LEU A 138 -17.26 8.04 -7.72
N ALA A 139 -16.35 7.10 -7.94
CA ALA A 139 -16.36 6.27 -9.15
C ALA A 139 -17.62 5.38 -9.21
N ILE A 140 -17.96 4.69 -8.12
CA ILE A 140 -19.12 3.80 -8.03
C ILE A 140 -20.41 4.54 -8.39
N THR A 141 -20.62 5.69 -7.75
CA THR A 141 -21.86 6.45 -7.89
C THR A 141 -21.97 7.10 -9.27
N GLN A 142 -20.91 7.74 -9.78
CA GLN A 142 -20.99 8.42 -11.08
C GLN A 142 -20.96 7.48 -12.28
N ARG A 143 -20.41 6.26 -12.12
CA ARG A 143 -20.42 5.22 -13.15
C ARG A 143 -21.62 4.28 -13.05
N GLY A 144 -22.44 4.42 -12.00
CA GLY A 144 -23.63 3.59 -11.80
C GLY A 144 -23.32 2.11 -11.52
N MET A 145 -22.17 1.82 -10.91
CA MET A 145 -21.74 0.44 -10.63
C MET A 145 -22.59 -0.16 -9.51
N ARG A 146 -23.54 -1.04 -9.87
CA ARG A 146 -24.39 -1.76 -8.92
C ARG A 146 -23.97 -3.22 -8.84
N ILE A 147 -22.75 -3.46 -8.36
CA ILE A 147 -22.15 -4.78 -8.25
C ILE A 147 -21.81 -5.12 -6.80
N LYS A 148 -21.62 -6.41 -6.54
CA LYS A 148 -21.05 -6.90 -5.29
C LYS A 148 -19.53 -6.94 -5.41
N TRP A 149 -18.88 -6.23 -4.49
CA TRP A 149 -17.42 -6.22 -4.38
C TRP A 149 -16.93 -7.47 -3.62
N PRO A 150 -15.91 -8.17 -4.16
CA PRO A 150 -15.37 -9.38 -3.54
C PRO A 150 -14.35 -9.06 -2.44
N GLU A 151 -14.01 -10.07 -1.65
CA GLU A 151 -12.81 -10.04 -0.81
C GLU A 151 -11.55 -10.08 -1.70
N LEU A 152 -10.51 -9.34 -1.31
CA LEU A 152 -9.22 -9.29 -2.01
C LEU A 152 -8.25 -10.37 -1.51
N GLU A 153 -7.25 -10.72 -2.32
CA GLU A 153 -6.30 -11.77 -1.98
C GLU A 153 -5.48 -11.45 -0.73
N LEU A 154 -5.12 -10.18 -0.55
CA LEU A 154 -4.40 -9.70 0.62
C LEU A 154 -5.18 -9.93 1.93
N THR A 155 -6.43 -9.45 1.99
CA THR A 155 -7.31 -9.60 3.16
C THR A 155 -7.56 -11.07 3.46
N ARG A 156 -7.82 -11.88 2.43
CA ARG A 156 -8.02 -13.33 2.57
C ARG A 156 -6.77 -14.01 3.16
N HIS A 157 -5.59 -13.65 2.68
CA HIS A 157 -4.32 -14.19 3.16
C HIS A 157 -4.05 -13.81 4.62
N LEU A 158 -4.23 -12.53 4.99
CA LEU A 158 -4.03 -12.06 6.36
C LEU A 158 -5.01 -12.73 7.33
N SER A 159 -6.28 -12.87 6.93
CA SER A 159 -7.30 -13.55 7.74
C SER A 159 -6.93 -15.01 8.00
N GLN A 160 -6.39 -15.71 6.99
CA GLN A 160 -5.91 -17.09 7.15
C GLN A 160 -4.67 -17.18 8.06
N ALA A 161 -3.73 -16.25 7.92
CA ALA A 161 -2.57 -16.18 8.81
C ALA A 161 -2.99 -15.91 10.26
N GLN A 162 -3.92 -14.97 10.48
CA GLN A 162 -4.44 -14.64 11.81
C GLN A 162 -5.17 -15.81 12.46
N ALA A 163 -5.89 -16.63 11.68
CA ALA A 163 -6.59 -17.80 12.19
C ALA A 163 -5.66 -18.95 12.63
N THR A 164 -4.39 -18.94 12.18
CA THR A 164 -3.43 -20.04 12.40
C THR A 164 -2.28 -19.67 13.34
N LEU A 165 -1.94 -18.39 13.44
CA LEU A 165 -0.88 -17.88 14.29
C LEU A 165 -1.42 -17.46 15.67
N SER A 166 -0.54 -17.46 16.67
CA SER A 166 -0.84 -16.77 17.94
C SER A 166 -0.96 -15.26 17.71
N GLU A 167 -1.62 -14.53 18.60
CA GLU A 167 -1.74 -13.07 18.47
C GLU A 167 -0.35 -12.40 18.38
N ALA A 168 0.59 -12.80 19.24
CA ALA A 168 1.95 -12.26 19.25
C ALA A 168 2.71 -12.56 17.94
N ASP A 169 2.57 -13.78 17.41
CA ASP A 169 3.19 -14.16 16.14
C ASP A 169 2.55 -13.42 14.96
N PHE A 170 1.23 -13.24 14.98
CA PHE A 170 0.53 -12.50 13.93
C PHE A 170 0.97 -11.03 13.88
N LYS A 171 1.24 -10.38 15.02
CA LYS A 171 1.80 -9.01 15.04
C LYS A 171 3.14 -8.93 14.30
N ILE A 172 4.02 -9.92 14.49
CA ILE A 172 5.32 -9.98 13.81
C ILE A 172 5.14 -10.26 12.31
N TYR A 173 4.25 -11.17 11.96
CA TYR A 173 3.91 -11.46 10.57
C TYR A 173 3.33 -10.23 9.86
N ARG A 174 2.45 -9.48 10.53
CA ARG A 174 1.87 -8.23 10.02
C ARG A 174 2.92 -7.13 9.90
N LEU A 175 3.82 -6.98 10.87
CA LEU A 175 4.91 -6.00 10.80
C LEU A 175 5.82 -6.24 9.58
N ALA A 176 6.05 -7.52 9.23
CA ALA A 176 6.76 -7.88 8.01
C ALA A 176 6.03 -7.41 6.74
N PHE A 177 4.71 -7.57 6.69
CA PHE A 177 3.89 -7.01 5.60
C PHE A 177 3.97 -5.49 5.57
N SER A 178 3.89 -4.82 6.72
CA SER A 178 4.00 -3.36 6.79
C SER A 178 5.32 -2.86 6.23
N LEU A 179 6.45 -3.49 6.59
CA LEU A 179 7.77 -3.11 6.08
C LEU A 179 7.81 -3.12 4.55
N VAL A 180 7.29 -4.18 3.93
CA VAL A 180 7.28 -4.28 2.46
C VAL A 180 6.33 -3.24 1.86
N SER A 181 5.10 -3.14 2.36
CA SER A 181 4.12 -2.18 1.84
C SER A 181 4.64 -0.74 1.87
N GLU A 182 5.09 -0.26 3.03
CA GLU A 182 5.56 1.13 3.22
C GLU A 182 6.80 1.47 2.40
N THR A 183 7.60 0.45 2.08
CA THR A 183 8.81 0.63 1.28
C THR A 183 8.51 0.78 -0.20
N PHE A 184 7.51 0.05 -0.72
CA PHE A 184 7.30 -0.14 -2.15
C PHE A 184 5.94 0.38 -2.66
N ILE A 185 5.04 0.82 -1.78
CA ILE A 185 3.74 1.40 -2.17
C ILE A 185 3.91 2.64 -3.04
N SER A 186 4.96 3.43 -2.83
CA SER A 186 5.27 4.60 -3.67
C SER A 186 5.48 4.27 -5.15
N ASP A 187 6.00 3.07 -5.47
CA ASP A 187 6.19 2.62 -6.87
C ASP A 187 4.83 2.22 -7.47
N TYR A 188 3.98 1.55 -6.69
CA TYR A 188 2.60 1.21 -7.08
C TYR A 188 1.71 2.46 -7.27
N LEU A 189 1.97 3.54 -6.53
CA LEU A 189 1.30 4.83 -6.70
C LEU A 189 1.84 5.62 -7.92
N ALA A 190 3.07 5.37 -8.35
CA ALA A 190 3.68 6.08 -9.47
C ALA A 190 2.94 5.84 -10.79
N ASP A 191 2.57 4.59 -11.05
CA ASP A 191 1.85 4.19 -12.28
C ASP A 191 0.62 5.08 -12.53
N LEU A 192 -0.19 5.35 -11.50
CA LEU A 192 -1.41 6.15 -11.64
C LEU A 192 -1.19 7.65 -11.49
N SER A 193 -0.32 8.09 -10.58
CA SER A 193 -0.10 9.53 -10.36
C SER A 193 0.51 10.21 -11.58
N ASP A 194 1.34 9.49 -12.34
CA ASP A 194 2.06 10.03 -13.49
C ASP A 194 1.35 9.79 -14.84
N ALA A 195 0.23 9.06 -14.85
CA ALA A 195 -0.53 8.71 -16.05
C ALA A 195 -1.42 9.85 -16.56
N PRO A 196 -1.08 10.60 -17.63
CA PRO A 196 -1.81 11.81 -18.01
C PRO A 196 -3.25 11.57 -18.46
N ASP A 197 -3.56 10.34 -18.88
CA ASP A 197 -4.81 9.99 -19.54
C ASP A 197 -5.94 9.62 -18.57
N ILE A 198 -5.66 9.39 -17.28
CA ILE A 198 -6.69 9.08 -16.28
C ILE A 198 -7.28 10.36 -15.65
N GLN A 199 -8.45 10.25 -15.01
CA GLN A 199 -9.15 11.35 -14.34
C GLN A 199 -8.19 12.25 -13.53
N PRO A 200 -8.15 13.57 -13.76
CA PRO A 200 -7.26 14.48 -13.04
C PRO A 200 -7.38 14.41 -11.52
N VAL A 201 -8.59 14.22 -11.00
CA VAL A 201 -8.83 14.07 -9.56
C VAL A 201 -8.17 12.81 -9.00
N PHE A 202 -8.25 11.68 -9.71
CA PHE A 202 -7.64 10.41 -9.28
C PHE A 202 -6.12 10.48 -9.31
N ARG A 203 -5.54 11.12 -10.33
CA ARG A 203 -4.08 11.38 -10.35
C ARG A 203 -3.66 12.24 -9.18
N HIS A 204 -4.44 13.28 -8.90
CA HIS A 204 -4.11 14.23 -7.85
C HIS A 204 -4.08 13.56 -6.48
N VAL A 205 -5.11 12.80 -6.11
CA VAL A 205 -5.16 12.11 -4.80
C VAL A 205 -4.08 11.04 -4.67
N VAL A 206 -3.78 10.30 -5.73
CA VAL A 206 -2.67 9.33 -5.72
C VAL A 206 -1.33 10.07 -5.56
N ALA A 207 -1.15 11.21 -6.23
CA ALA A 207 0.06 12.02 -6.10
C ALA A 207 0.21 12.65 -4.70
N LEU A 208 -0.91 12.94 -4.02
CA LEU A 208 -0.91 13.39 -2.63
C LEU A 208 -0.46 12.26 -1.70
N HIS A 209 -1.06 11.08 -1.83
CA HIS A 209 -0.67 9.87 -1.08
C HIS A 209 0.82 9.57 -1.29
N LYS A 210 1.27 9.48 -2.54
CA LYS A 210 2.69 9.21 -2.90
C LYS A 210 3.69 10.14 -2.21
N LYS A 211 3.34 11.41 -1.95
CA LYS A 211 4.25 12.35 -1.27
C LYS A 211 4.53 11.96 0.17
N ASP A 212 3.54 11.45 0.89
CA ASP A 212 3.70 11.01 2.27
C ASP A 212 4.45 9.66 2.29
N GLU A 213 4.12 8.74 1.39
CA GLU A 213 4.80 7.44 1.24
C GLU A 213 6.30 7.53 0.92
N LEU A 214 6.71 8.54 0.14
CA LEU A 214 8.13 8.79 -0.12
C LEU A 214 8.91 9.06 1.16
N VAL A 215 8.26 9.57 2.20
CA VAL A 215 8.88 9.76 3.52
C VAL A 215 8.76 8.48 4.34
N HIS A 216 7.60 7.83 4.34
CA HIS A 216 7.37 6.60 5.11
C HIS A 216 8.31 5.46 4.73
N LYS A 217 8.63 5.31 3.44
CA LYS A 217 9.70 4.43 2.92
C LYS A 217 11.02 4.52 3.69
N HIS A 218 11.36 5.71 4.20
CA HIS A 218 12.60 5.95 4.96
C HIS A 218 12.43 5.85 6.48
N ILE A 219 11.20 5.99 6.97
CA ILE A 219 10.86 5.95 8.39
C ILE A 219 10.62 4.51 8.84
N PHE A 220 9.87 3.74 8.07
CA PHE A 220 9.37 2.44 8.52
C PHE A 220 10.48 1.43 8.85
N PRO A 221 11.59 1.34 8.09
CA PRO A 221 12.74 0.53 8.50
C PRO A 221 13.31 0.92 9.87
N LEU A 222 13.28 2.21 10.23
CA LEU A 222 13.73 2.69 11.54
C LEU A 222 12.81 2.23 12.66
N PHE A 223 11.51 2.11 12.40
CA PHE A 223 10.56 1.55 13.38
C PHE A 223 10.82 0.06 13.62
N VAL A 224 11.04 -0.70 12.55
CA VAL A 224 11.32 -2.13 12.62
C VAL A 224 12.63 -2.41 13.38
N GLN A 225 13.66 -1.58 13.19
CA GLN A 225 14.93 -1.68 13.93
C GLN A 225 14.76 -1.69 15.45
N GLN A 226 13.74 -1.01 15.98
CA GLN A 226 13.51 -0.89 17.43
C GLN A 226 13.04 -2.20 18.08
N VAL A 227 12.57 -3.16 17.29
CA VAL A 227 11.98 -4.41 17.78
C VAL A 227 12.69 -5.66 17.27
N VAL A 228 13.28 -5.61 16.08
CA VAL A 228 13.86 -6.79 15.43
C VAL A 228 15.02 -7.40 16.21
N GLY A 229 15.78 -6.59 16.94
CA GLY A 229 16.87 -7.06 17.81
C GLY A 229 16.41 -7.94 18.98
N ASP A 230 15.13 -7.87 19.36
CA ASP A 230 14.55 -8.66 20.44
C ASP A 230 13.93 -9.98 19.94
N PHE A 231 13.89 -10.22 18.63
CA PHE A 231 13.25 -11.40 18.07
C PHE A 231 14.03 -12.68 18.43
N THR A 232 13.30 -13.68 18.90
CA THR A 232 13.79 -15.05 18.96
C THR A 232 14.03 -15.60 17.55
N ALA A 233 14.82 -16.69 17.44
CA ALA A 233 15.05 -17.34 16.15
C ALA A 233 13.74 -17.74 15.42
N GLN A 234 12.72 -18.18 16.17
CA GLN A 234 11.41 -18.52 15.59
C GLN A 234 10.69 -17.27 15.06
N GLN A 235 10.76 -16.16 15.79
CA GLN A 235 10.15 -14.89 15.39
C GLN A 235 10.87 -14.29 14.18
N THR A 236 12.19 -14.37 14.12
CA THR A 236 12.98 -13.97 12.95
C THR A 236 12.62 -14.79 11.71
N ALA A 237 12.46 -16.11 11.87
CA ALA A 237 11.99 -16.98 10.78
C ALA A 237 10.57 -16.62 10.33
N LEU A 238 9.69 -16.26 11.27
CA LEU A 238 8.33 -15.83 10.95
C LEU A 238 8.31 -14.48 10.21
N PHE A 239 9.11 -13.52 10.66
CA PHE A 239 9.24 -12.19 10.08
C PHE A 239 9.77 -12.26 8.64
N THR A 240 10.83 -13.03 8.40
CA THR A 240 11.41 -13.26 7.07
C THR A 240 10.43 -13.95 6.11
N ARG A 241 9.69 -14.96 6.59
CA ARG A 241 8.59 -15.57 5.83
C ARG A 241 7.44 -14.58 5.54
N GLY A 242 7.16 -13.66 6.46
CA GLY A 242 6.20 -12.57 6.24
C GLY A 242 6.63 -11.65 5.10
N ILE A 243 7.90 -11.24 5.08
CA ILE A 243 8.47 -10.40 4.01
C ILE A 243 8.34 -11.11 2.66
N ALA A 244 8.75 -12.38 2.57
CA ALA A 244 8.69 -13.14 1.33
C ALA A 244 7.25 -13.30 0.80
N ASN A 245 6.28 -13.55 1.68
CA ASN A 245 4.87 -13.61 1.29
C ASN A 245 4.34 -12.25 0.84
N SER A 246 4.72 -11.17 1.53
CA SER A 246 4.30 -9.83 1.14
C SER A 246 4.83 -9.45 -0.25
N ILE A 247 6.11 -9.74 -0.54
CA ILE A 247 6.70 -9.52 -1.88
C ILE A 247 5.94 -10.27 -2.99
N ARG A 248 5.41 -11.48 -2.70
CA ARG A 248 4.62 -12.25 -3.67
C ARG A 248 3.20 -11.72 -3.84
N ILE A 249 2.57 -11.28 -2.76
CA ILE A 249 1.14 -10.92 -2.73
C ILE A 249 0.91 -9.47 -3.14
N PHE A 250 1.81 -8.57 -2.76
CA PHE A 250 1.70 -7.15 -3.02
C PHE A 250 1.48 -6.82 -4.52
N PRO A 251 2.23 -7.38 -5.48
CA PRO A 251 2.05 -7.07 -6.90
C PRO A 251 0.91 -7.85 -7.58
N MET A 252 0.15 -8.70 -6.86
CA MET A 252 -0.94 -9.47 -7.46
C MET A 252 -2.02 -8.55 -8.06
N ARG A 253 -2.52 -8.92 -9.25
CA ARG A 253 -3.55 -8.19 -9.99
C ARG A 253 -4.99 -8.63 -9.66
N GLU A 254 -5.20 -9.24 -8.49
CA GLU A 254 -6.51 -9.60 -7.94
C GLU A 254 -7.41 -10.42 -8.91
N ILE A 255 -6.86 -11.44 -9.59
CA ILE A 255 -7.60 -12.25 -10.57
C ILE A 255 -8.92 -12.79 -10.00
N SER A 256 -8.91 -13.29 -8.76
CA SER A 256 -10.13 -13.82 -8.12
C SER A 256 -11.22 -12.76 -7.99
N ALA A 257 -10.84 -11.51 -7.69
CA ALA A 257 -11.78 -10.40 -7.67
C ALA A 257 -12.37 -10.16 -9.06
N TRP A 258 -11.52 -10.12 -10.09
CA TRP A 258 -11.95 -9.94 -11.48
C TRP A 258 -12.90 -11.03 -11.97
N ARG A 259 -12.67 -12.28 -11.60
CA ARG A 259 -13.56 -13.42 -11.92
C ARG A 259 -14.96 -13.25 -11.33
N ILE A 260 -15.09 -12.52 -10.23
CA ILE A 260 -16.37 -12.23 -9.57
C ILE A 260 -17.02 -10.98 -10.17
N ILE A 261 -16.25 -9.93 -10.48
CA ILE A 261 -16.83 -8.65 -10.91
C ILE A 261 -17.15 -8.58 -12.41
N LEU A 262 -16.36 -9.22 -13.29
CA LEU A 262 -16.58 -9.14 -14.74
C LEU A 262 -17.97 -9.63 -15.16
N PRO A 263 -18.49 -10.79 -14.69
CA PRO A 263 -19.83 -11.21 -15.03
C PRO A 263 -20.91 -10.19 -14.66
N GLN A 264 -20.76 -9.55 -13.49
CA GLN A 264 -21.69 -8.54 -13.00
C GLN A 264 -21.62 -7.24 -13.83
N LEU A 265 -20.42 -6.83 -14.27
CA LEU A 265 -20.25 -5.66 -15.13
C LEU A 265 -20.85 -5.87 -16.53
N LEU A 266 -20.73 -7.08 -17.08
CA LEU A 266 -21.39 -7.44 -18.34
C LEU A 266 -22.92 -7.38 -18.21
N GLU A 267 -23.47 -7.84 -17.07
CA GLU A 267 -24.90 -7.72 -16.76
C GLU A 267 -25.34 -6.26 -16.64
N VAL A 268 -24.58 -5.42 -15.94
CA VAL A 268 -24.84 -3.98 -15.82
C VAL A 268 -24.81 -3.29 -17.19
N PHE A 269 -23.90 -3.71 -18.08
CA PHE A 269 -23.80 -3.18 -19.44
C PHE A 269 -24.96 -3.62 -20.34
N GLY A 270 -25.47 -4.85 -20.15
CA GLY A 270 -26.69 -5.34 -20.79
C GLY A 270 -26.52 -6.02 -22.15
N ASP A 271 -25.29 -6.38 -22.54
CA ASP A 271 -25.02 -7.12 -23.79
C ASP A 271 -24.63 -8.58 -23.50
N GLN A 272 -25.55 -9.50 -23.79
CA GLN A 272 -25.39 -10.93 -23.54
C GLN A 272 -24.51 -11.66 -24.56
N SER A 273 -24.09 -10.99 -25.64
CA SER A 273 -23.22 -11.58 -26.66
C SER A 273 -21.74 -11.57 -26.27
N LEU A 274 -21.37 -10.75 -25.28
CA LEU A 274 -20.00 -10.58 -24.83
C LEU A 274 -19.53 -11.79 -24.00
N LEU A 275 -18.33 -12.26 -24.31
CA LEU A 275 -17.70 -13.38 -23.62
C LEU A 275 -16.68 -12.86 -22.61
N LEU A 276 -16.58 -13.52 -21.45
CA LEU A 276 -15.59 -13.19 -20.43
C LEU A 276 -14.16 -13.41 -20.94
N PRO A 277 -13.18 -12.61 -20.47
CA PRO A 277 -11.77 -12.88 -20.69
C PRO A 277 -11.38 -14.27 -20.16
N THR A 278 -10.44 -14.92 -20.84
CA THR A 278 -9.94 -16.26 -20.53
C THR A 278 -8.47 -16.28 -20.14
N GLN A 279 -7.72 -15.28 -20.59
CA GLN A 279 -6.28 -15.12 -20.35
C GLN A 279 -6.06 -14.04 -19.30
N PHE A 280 -5.37 -14.42 -18.22
CA PHE A 280 -5.04 -13.54 -17.11
C PHE A 280 -3.55 -13.64 -16.78
N THR A 281 -2.95 -12.50 -16.45
CA THR A 281 -1.59 -12.37 -15.92
C THR A 281 -1.69 -12.08 -14.43
N GLU A 282 -1.08 -12.94 -13.61
CA GLU A 282 -1.31 -12.98 -12.17
C GLU A 282 -0.58 -11.89 -11.39
N THR A 283 0.70 -11.67 -11.71
CA THR A 283 1.56 -10.72 -11.01
C THR A 283 1.86 -9.53 -11.90
N GLY A 284 1.77 -8.33 -11.33
CA GLY A 284 2.41 -7.15 -11.87
C GLY A 284 3.94 -7.21 -11.69
N GLU A 285 4.62 -6.26 -12.31
CA GLU A 285 6.04 -6.01 -12.04
C GLU A 285 6.15 -5.12 -10.81
N ALA A 286 7.05 -5.46 -9.88
CA ALA A 286 7.42 -4.61 -8.76
C ALA A 286 8.92 -4.71 -8.55
N ASP A 287 9.58 -3.57 -8.40
CA ASP A 287 11.03 -3.49 -8.23
C ASP A 287 11.40 -3.63 -6.75
N TYR A 288 11.87 -4.81 -6.37
CA TYR A 288 12.36 -5.09 -5.02
C TYR A 288 13.89 -4.98 -4.90
N SER A 289 14.57 -4.34 -5.85
CA SER A 289 16.04 -4.21 -5.87
C SER A 289 16.62 -3.55 -4.61
N ALA A 290 15.87 -2.67 -3.95
CA ALA A 290 16.27 -2.03 -2.70
C ALA A 290 16.15 -2.94 -1.45
N MET A 291 15.47 -4.09 -1.56
CA MET A 291 15.17 -4.95 -0.41
C MET A 291 16.44 -5.46 0.32
N PRO A 292 17.50 -5.93 -0.37
CA PRO A 292 18.71 -6.40 0.32
C PRO A 292 19.37 -5.33 1.21
N GLU A 293 19.39 -4.09 0.75
CA GLU A 293 19.94 -2.95 1.52
C GLU A 293 19.07 -2.65 2.74
N ILE A 294 17.74 -2.68 2.58
CA ILE A 294 16.79 -2.44 3.66
C ILE A 294 16.89 -3.54 4.73
N LEU A 295 16.90 -4.81 4.32
CA LEU A 295 17.09 -5.94 5.23
C LEU A 295 18.40 -5.80 6.02
N SER A 296 19.48 -5.49 5.32
CA SER A 296 20.80 -5.29 5.96
C SER A 296 20.76 -4.13 6.95
N SER A 297 20.08 -3.03 6.61
CA SER A 297 19.94 -1.86 7.49
C SER A 297 19.21 -2.20 8.79
N ILE A 298 18.26 -3.13 8.76
CA ILE A 298 17.52 -3.57 9.95
C ILE A 298 18.15 -4.78 10.65
N GLY A 299 19.36 -5.19 10.25
CA GLY A 299 20.07 -6.32 10.87
C GLY A 299 19.57 -7.71 10.45
N ILE A 300 18.83 -7.80 9.35
CA ILE A 300 18.39 -9.07 8.76
C ILE A 300 19.27 -9.41 7.55
N HIS A 301 19.83 -10.62 7.52
CA HIS A 301 20.59 -11.07 6.37
C HIS A 301 19.66 -11.31 5.17
N PRO A 302 19.93 -10.73 3.98
CA PRO A 302 19.08 -10.92 2.80
C PRO A 302 18.88 -12.39 2.43
N GLU A 303 19.90 -13.22 2.62
CA GLU A 303 19.87 -14.68 2.39
C GLU A 303 18.83 -15.43 3.23
N ALA A 304 18.30 -14.83 4.29
CA ALA A 304 17.22 -15.42 5.09
C ALA A 304 15.83 -15.23 4.46
N VAL A 305 15.69 -14.31 3.50
CA VAL A 305 14.45 -14.01 2.77
C VAL A 305 14.50 -14.57 1.33
N LEU A 306 15.69 -14.58 0.74
CA LEU A 306 15.94 -14.95 -0.67
C LEU A 306 15.59 -16.40 -1.10
N PRO A 307 15.56 -17.46 -0.25
CA PRO A 307 15.17 -18.80 -0.68
C PRO A 307 13.71 -18.89 -1.14
N GLU A 308 12.91 -17.85 -0.88
CA GLU A 308 11.48 -17.79 -1.18
C GLU A 308 11.14 -16.81 -2.33
N LEU A 309 12.09 -16.14 -2.97
CA LEU A 309 11.79 -15.27 -4.11
C LEU A 309 11.98 -16.00 -5.44
N PRO A 310 11.11 -15.80 -6.46
CA PRO A 310 11.43 -16.25 -7.81
C PRO A 310 12.76 -15.61 -8.23
N VAL A 311 13.63 -16.39 -8.87
CA VAL A 311 14.93 -15.92 -9.38
C VAL A 311 14.67 -14.63 -10.16
N MET A 312 15.13 -13.49 -9.64
CA MET A 312 15.09 -12.22 -10.36
C MET A 312 15.96 -12.42 -11.60
N SER A 313 15.33 -12.61 -12.76
CA SER A 313 16.03 -12.65 -14.03
C SER A 313 16.80 -11.34 -14.20
N GLU A 314 18.13 -11.45 -14.38
CA GLU A 314 18.99 -10.32 -14.68
C GLU A 314 18.40 -9.49 -15.82
N PRO A 315 18.53 -8.14 -15.78
CA PRO A 315 18.11 -7.31 -16.88
C PRO A 315 18.86 -7.78 -18.13
N ALA A 316 18.10 -8.11 -19.18
CA ALA A 316 18.64 -8.44 -20.48
C ALA A 316 19.56 -7.29 -20.90
N THR A 317 20.87 -7.54 -20.87
CA THR A 317 21.86 -6.64 -21.42
C THR A 317 21.64 -6.63 -22.93
N THR A 318 21.01 -5.58 -23.42
CA THR A 318 20.92 -5.29 -24.84
C THR A 318 22.32 -4.97 -25.36
N VAL A 319 22.82 -5.85 -26.23
CA VAL A 319 23.90 -5.58 -27.18
C VAL A 319 23.29 -5.13 -28.50
#